data_AF-A0A3D4DWH7-F1
#
_entry.id   AF-A0A3D4DWH7-F1
#
_cell.length_a   1.000
_cell.length_b   1.000
_cell.length_c   1.000
_cell.angle_alpha   90.00
_cell.angle_beta   90.00
_cell.angle_gamma   90.00
#
_symmetry.space_group_name_H-M   'P 1'
#
loop_
_entity.id
_entity.type
_entity.pdbx_description
1 polymer ?
#
loop_
_entity_poly.entity_id
_entity_poly.type
_entity_poly.pdbx_seq_one_letter_code
_entity_poly.pdbx_strand_id
1 'polypeptide(L)' 'IGEAQHAVGQGLIAQTDVAELGAVINGTFPGRTADDQITLFDGTGVGLQDLAVAAAVVDLAVEKGIAIEVDF' A
#
# COMPACT_ATOMS: atom_id res chain seq x y z
N ILE A 1 -0.60 -10.91 4.19
CA ILE A 1 -1.72 -11.47 3.39
C ILE A 1 -2.96 -11.07 4.15
N GLY A 2 -3.74 -10.14 3.62
CA GLY A 2 -4.90 -9.61 4.32
C GLY A 2 -6.02 -10.62 4.40
N GLU A 3 -7.16 -10.32 3.81
CA GLU A 3 -8.26 -11.30 3.67
C GLU A 3 -7.85 -12.51 2.80
N ALA A 4 -6.88 -12.34 1.89
CA ALA A 4 -6.34 -13.42 1.07
C ALA A 4 -5.71 -14.58 1.89
N GLN A 5 -5.38 -14.35 3.17
CA GLN A 5 -4.89 -15.41 4.06
C GLN A 5 -5.88 -16.59 4.17
N HIS A 6 -7.19 -16.34 4.07
CA HIS A 6 -8.20 -17.38 4.15
C HIS A 6 -8.14 -18.33 2.95
N ALA A 7 -7.99 -17.78 1.74
CA ALA A 7 -7.87 -18.57 0.52
C ALA A 7 -6.57 -19.40 0.48
N VAL A 8 -5.46 -18.81 0.97
CA VAL A 8 -4.20 -19.53 1.15
C VAL A 8 -4.35 -20.66 2.18
N GLY A 9 -4.98 -20.38 3.33
CA GLY A 9 -5.22 -21.38 4.38
C GLY A 9 -6.14 -22.53 3.95
N GLN A 10 -7.02 -22.29 2.98
CA GLN A 10 -7.87 -23.30 2.35
C GLN A 10 -7.20 -24.04 1.18
N GLY A 11 -5.99 -23.65 0.77
CA GLY A 11 -5.29 -24.24 -0.37
C GLY A 11 -5.90 -23.90 -1.73
N LEU A 12 -6.72 -22.85 -1.81
CA LEU A 12 -7.34 -22.39 -3.06
C LEU A 12 -6.35 -21.62 -3.95
N ILE A 13 -5.36 -20.98 -3.32
CA ILE A 13 -4.24 -20.28 -3.96
C ILE A 13 -2.96 -20.52 -3.15
N ALA A 14 -1.80 -20.38 -3.79
CA ALA A 14 -0.51 -20.31 -3.11
C ALA A 14 -0.22 -18.88 -2.64
N GLN A 15 0.61 -18.72 -1.61
CA GLN A 15 1.07 -17.39 -1.18
C GLN A 15 1.81 -16.64 -2.30
N THR A 16 2.51 -17.37 -3.18
CA THR A 16 3.21 -16.83 -4.33
C THR A 16 2.28 -16.30 -5.44
N ASP A 17 0.99 -16.60 -5.37
CA ASP A 17 0.00 -16.08 -6.32
C ASP A 17 -0.42 -14.64 -5.98
N VAL A 18 -0.02 -14.12 -4.81
CA VAL A 18 -0.28 -12.76 -4.35
C VAL A 18 1.00 -11.93 -4.47
N ALA A 19 0.97 -10.91 -5.32
CA ALA A 19 2.07 -9.95 -5.47
C ALA A 19 1.90 -8.75 -4.50
N GLU A 20 3.01 -8.26 -3.95
CA GLU A 20 3.02 -7.04 -3.14
C GLU A 20 2.82 -5.80 -4.03
N LEU A 21 1.99 -4.85 -3.58
CA LEU A 21 1.78 -3.59 -4.30
C LEU A 21 3.09 -2.83 -4.52
N GLY A 22 4.02 -2.88 -3.56
CA GLY A 22 5.34 -2.26 -3.66
C GLY A 22 6.18 -2.80 -4.83
N ALA A 23 6.06 -4.09 -5.15
CA ALA A 23 6.76 -4.68 -6.30
C ALA A 23 6.21 -4.16 -7.64
N VAL A 24 4.89 -3.90 -7.72
CA VAL A 24 4.26 -3.27 -8.88
C VAL A 24 4.74 -1.82 -9.02
N ILE A 25 4.70 -1.06 -7.93
CA ILE A 25 5.15 0.35 -7.91
C ILE A 25 6.62 0.47 -8.32
N ASN A 26 7.48 -0.44 -7.84
CA ASN A 26 8.91 -0.44 -8.15
C ASN A 26 9.26 -1.12 -9.49
N GLY A 27 8.27 -1.63 -10.23
CA GLY A 27 8.45 -2.29 -11.53
C GLY A 27 9.11 -3.67 -11.49
N THR A 28 9.30 -4.27 -10.31
CA THR A 28 9.82 -5.64 -10.17
C THR A 28 8.75 -6.71 -10.38
N PHE A 29 7.47 -6.31 -10.37
CA PHE A 29 6.34 -7.11 -10.81
C PHE A 29 5.53 -6.33 -11.86
N PRO A 30 5.11 -6.94 -12.99
CA PRO A 30 4.52 -6.21 -14.11
C PRO A 30 3.10 -5.67 -13.85
N GLY A 31 2.41 -6.19 -12.83
CA GLY A 31 1.02 -5.86 -12.57
C GLY A 31 0.09 -6.43 -13.63
N ARG A 32 -0.97 -5.68 -13.99
CA ARG A 32 -1.93 -6.06 -15.04
C ARG A 32 -1.32 -5.85 -16.42
N THR A 33 -1.40 -6.85 -17.28
CA THR A 33 -0.77 -6.84 -18.62
C THR A 33 -1.73 -7.00 -19.79
N ALA A 34 -2.99 -7.39 -19.55
CA ALA A 34 -3.99 -7.59 -20.59
C ALA A 34 -5.38 -7.13 -20.15
N ASP A 35 -6.25 -6.82 -21.12
CA ASP A 35 -7.55 -6.19 -20.85
C ASP A 35 -8.63 -7.13 -20.29
N ASP A 36 -8.44 -8.42 -20.43
CA ASP A 36 -9.32 -9.48 -19.92
C ASP A 36 -8.99 -9.88 -18.47
N GLN A 37 -7.87 -9.42 -17.92
CA GLN A 37 -7.46 -9.74 -16.55
C GLN A 37 -8.30 -8.98 -15.52
N ILE A 38 -8.77 -9.71 -14.51
CA ILE A 38 -9.39 -9.19 -13.30
C ILE A 38 -8.31 -9.05 -12.22
N THR A 39 -8.19 -7.86 -11.63
CA THR A 39 -7.26 -7.58 -10.52
C THR A 39 -8.02 -7.35 -9.23
N LEU A 40 -7.59 -8.00 -8.16
CA LEU A 40 -8.07 -7.78 -6.79
C LEU A 40 -6.97 -7.15 -5.96
N PHE A 41 -7.28 -6.06 -5.26
CA PHE A 41 -6.40 -5.47 -4.26
C PHE A 41 -6.95 -5.78 -2.87
N ASP A 42 -6.12 -6.43 -2.04
CA ASP A 42 -6.40 -6.75 -0.64
C ASP A 42 -5.48 -5.93 0.26
N GLY A 43 -5.98 -4.79 0.74
CA GLY A 43 -5.25 -3.88 1.61
C GLY A 43 -5.76 -3.93 3.03
N THR A 44 -4.90 -4.29 3.99
CA THR A 44 -5.22 -4.27 5.44
C THR A 44 -4.79 -3.01 6.17
N GLY A 45 -4.26 -2.02 5.45
CA GLY A 45 -3.62 -0.83 6.02
C GLY A 45 -2.25 -1.13 6.62
N VAL A 46 -1.32 -0.18 6.49
CA VAL A 46 0.03 -0.27 7.07
C VAL A 46 0.34 1.07 7.73
N GLY A 47 0.62 1.11 9.03
CA GLY A 47 0.87 2.38 9.75
C GLY A 47 2.03 3.21 9.17
N LEU A 48 2.97 2.57 8.48
CA LEU A 48 4.02 3.27 7.73
C LEU A 48 3.46 4.18 6.63
N GLN A 49 2.36 3.78 5.98
CA GLN A 49 1.68 4.59 4.96
C GLN A 49 1.07 5.84 5.60
N ASP A 50 0.45 5.70 6.77
CA ASP A 50 -0.10 6.83 7.52
C ASP A 50 1.01 7.82 7.92
N LEU A 51 2.14 7.31 8.42
CA LEU A 51 3.30 8.13 8.77
C LEU A 51 3.90 8.85 7.56
N ALA A 52 3.99 8.17 6.41
CA ALA A 52 4.50 8.77 5.19
C ALA A 52 3.63 9.95 4.73
N VAL A 53 2.30 9.78 4.78
CA VAL A 53 1.35 10.87 4.48
C VAL A 53 1.45 11.98 5.52
N ALA A 54 1.51 11.65 6.81
CA ALA A 54 1.62 12.66 7.87
C ALA A 54 2.89 13.51 7.72
N ALA A 55 4.03 12.90 7.44
CA ALA A 55 5.28 13.62 7.19
C ALA A 55 5.16 14.57 5.99
N ALA A 56 4.65 14.08 4.85
CA ALA A 56 4.46 14.90 3.64
C ALA A 56 3.51 16.09 3.88
N VAL A 57 2.45 15.90 4.66
CA VAL A 57 1.50 16.96 5.01
C VAL A 57 2.13 18.00 5.94
N VAL A 58 2.93 17.56 6.93
CA VAL A 58 3.67 18.48 7.82
C VAL A 58 4.66 19.32 7.03
N ASP A 59 5.46 18.71 6.15
CA ASP A 59 6.41 19.43 5.30
C ASP A 59 5.70 20.50 4.44
N LEU A 60 4.57 20.14 3.84
CA LEU A 60 3.76 21.06 3.04
C LEU A 60 3.15 22.21 3.87
N ALA A 61 2.75 21.93 5.11
CA ALA A 61 2.21 22.94 6.01
C ALA A 61 3.28 23.95 6.45
N VAL A 62 4.51 23.48 6.67
CA VAL A 62 5.67 24.34 6.96
C VAL A 62 5.99 25.21 5.75
N GLU A 63 6.07 24.64 4.54
CA GLU A 63 6.35 25.39 3.31
C GLU A 63 5.32 26.50 3.06
N LYS A 64 4.04 26.23 3.34
CA LYS A 64 2.93 27.18 3.17
C LYS A 64 2.79 28.19 4.31
N GLY A 65 3.58 28.09 5.38
CA GLY A 65 3.47 28.96 6.55
C GLY A 65 2.15 28.81 7.31
N ILE A 66 1.52 27.62 7.26
CA ILE A 66 0.26 27.32 7.95
C ILE A 66 0.44 26.32 9.11
N ALA A 67 1.67 25.84 9.33
CA ALA A 67 1.99 25.00 10.47
C ALA A 67 1.92 25.79 11.79
N ILE A 68 1.60 25.09 12.88
CA ILE A 68 1.61 25.62 14.24
C ILE A 68 2.64 24.82 15.03
N GLU A 69 3.64 25.51 15.58
CA GLU A 69 4.61 24.93 16.50
C GLU A 69 4.08 25.02 17.93
N VAL A 70 4.26 23.97 18.72
CA VAL A 70 3.78 23.87 20.10
C VAL A 70 4.93 23.36 20.97
N ASP A 71 5.22 24.08 22.05
CA ASP A 71 6.24 23.69 23.03
C ASP A 71 5.81 22.44 23.82
N PHE A 72 6.79 21.62 24.24
CA PHE A 72 6.58 20.38 25.00
C PHE A 72 6.77 20.56 26.51
#